data_AF-A0A846BUC9-F1
#
_entry.id   AF-A0A846BUC9-F1
#
_cell.length_a   1.000
_cell.length_b   1.000
_cell.length_c   1.000
_cell.angle_alpha   90.00
_cell.angle_beta   90.00
_cell.angle_gamma   90.00
#
_symmetry.space_group_name_H-M   'P 1'
#
loop_
_entity.id
_entity.type
_entity.pdbx_description
1 polymer ?
#
loop_
_entity_poly.entity_id
_entity_poly.type
_entity_poly.pdbx_seq_one_letter_code
_entity_poly.pdbx_strand_id
1 'polypeptide(L)'
;MTLIRKLFLRAKNLHKFTLKILKSIRFRPKYLLWTALLSLTLILTTMNRLAAATFSPREFRGVWVASVHNIDWPSKAGLPVPQQQAELINILNQMQELNLNALVLQVRPTGDAFYNSSYEPWSGWLTGEQGTPPQPYYDPLEFAIAESHKRNIELHAWFNPYRAQLSGKGSFAPSHMAAKYPQYAYQYGNNIWMDP
;
A
#
# COMPACT_ATOMS: atom_id res chain seq x y z
N MET A 1 -65.96 28.90 30.69
CA MET A 1 -66.09 29.37 29.28
C MET A 1 -64.97 30.34 28.82
N THR A 2 -63.89 30.50 29.60
CA THR A 2 -62.91 31.60 29.42
C THR A 2 -61.56 31.15 28.80
N LEU A 3 -61.19 29.88 28.98
CA LEU A 3 -59.92 29.32 28.49
C LEU A 3 -59.95 29.00 26.98
N ILE A 4 -61.07 28.46 26.49
CA ILE A 4 -61.29 28.12 25.07
C ILE A 4 -61.29 29.39 24.19
N ARG A 5 -61.90 30.49 24.66
CA ARG A 5 -61.86 31.78 23.96
C ARG A 5 -60.43 32.35 23.86
N LYS A 6 -59.61 32.24 24.91
CA LYS A 6 -58.20 32.68 24.89
C LYS A 6 -57.35 31.86 23.91
N LEU A 7 -57.52 30.54 23.86
CA LEU A 7 -56.83 29.67 22.90
C LEU A 7 -57.22 29.97 21.45
N PHE A 8 -58.51 30.23 21.19
CA PHE A 8 -59.01 30.55 19.85
C PHE A 8 -58.52 31.92 19.34
N LEU A 9 -58.45 32.93 20.22
CA LEU A 9 -57.86 34.24 19.91
C LEU A 9 -56.35 34.15 19.64
N ARG A 10 -55.62 33.32 20.40
CA ARG A 10 -54.18 33.07 20.20
C ARG A 10 -53.90 32.37 18.87
N ALA A 11 -54.72 31.40 18.49
CA ALA A 11 -54.63 30.71 17.19
C ALA A 11 -54.96 31.63 16.00
N LYS A 12 -55.98 32.49 16.10
CA LYS A 12 -56.29 33.49 15.06
C LYS A 12 -55.17 34.51 14.87
N ASN A 13 -54.52 34.93 15.95
CA ASN A 13 -53.38 35.83 15.88
C ASN A 13 -52.13 35.15 15.29
N LEU A 14 -51.92 33.87 15.60
CA LEU A 14 -50.84 33.08 15.00
C LEU A 14 -51.04 32.91 13.48
N HIS A 15 -52.27 32.63 13.05
CA HIS A 15 -52.60 32.50 11.63
C HIS A 15 -52.46 33.82 10.85
N LYS A 16 -52.86 34.95 11.45
CA LYS A 16 -52.63 36.28 10.86
C LYS A 16 -51.15 36.64 10.80
N PHE A 17 -50.38 36.23 11.81
CA PHE A 17 -48.93 36.46 11.86
C PHE A 17 -48.19 35.64 10.79
N THR A 18 -48.53 34.35 10.63
CA THR A 18 -47.96 33.50 9.56
C THR A 18 -48.36 33.98 8.16
N LEU A 19 -49.61 34.39 7.94
CA LEU A 19 -50.04 34.99 6.68
C LEU A 19 -49.32 36.31 6.37
N LYS A 20 -49.03 37.14 7.39
CA LYS A 20 -48.29 38.39 7.22
C LYS A 20 -46.82 38.12 6.87
N ILE A 21 -46.20 37.11 7.48
CA ILE A 21 -44.85 36.66 7.13
C ILE A 21 -44.83 36.14 5.70
N LEU A 22 -45.71 35.21 5.35
CA LEU A 22 -45.79 34.62 4.00
C LEU A 22 -46.03 35.66 2.91
N LYS A 23 -46.88 36.67 3.16
CA LYS A 23 -47.12 37.79 2.23
C LYS A 23 -45.99 38.82 2.18
N SER A 24 -45.14 38.88 3.20
CA SER A 24 -43.97 39.78 3.24
C SER A 24 -42.74 39.20 2.52
N ILE A 25 -42.73 37.88 2.28
CA ILE A 25 -41.70 37.19 1.51
C ILE A 25 -41.91 37.51 0.02
N ARG A 26 -41.32 38.61 -0.44
CA ARG A 26 -41.21 38.89 -1.88
C ARG A 26 -40.10 38.02 -2.46
N PHE A 27 -40.47 37.00 -3.21
CA PHE A 27 -39.54 36.23 -4.04
C PHE A 27 -38.84 37.19 -5.01
N ARG A 28 -37.58 37.52 -4.73
CA ARG A 28 -36.75 38.24 -5.69
C ARG A 28 -35.87 37.21 -6.40
N PRO A 29 -35.78 37.22 -7.74
CA PRO A 29 -35.05 36.21 -8.53
C PRO A 29 -33.58 36.09 -8.12
N LYS A 30 -32.97 37.16 -7.60
CA LYS A 30 -31.62 37.12 -7.03
C LYS A 30 -31.46 36.10 -5.90
N TYR A 31 -32.47 35.89 -5.06
CA TYR A 31 -32.41 34.90 -3.97
C TYR A 31 -32.49 33.46 -4.48
N LEU A 32 -33.09 33.23 -5.66
CA LEU A 32 -33.15 31.90 -6.28
C LEU A 32 -31.76 31.38 -6.64
N LEU A 33 -30.93 32.28 -7.22
CA LEU A 33 -29.53 32.00 -7.53
C LEU A 33 -28.71 31.71 -6.27
N TRP A 34 -28.89 32.52 -5.21
CA TRP A 34 -28.21 32.29 -3.92
C TRP A 34 -28.64 30.98 -3.27
N THR A 35 -29.93 30.61 -3.32
CA THR A 35 -30.40 29.32 -2.79
C THR A 35 -29.90 28.14 -3.62
N ALA A 36 -29.81 28.26 -4.94
CA ALA A 36 -29.27 27.22 -5.82
C ALA A 36 -27.77 27.01 -5.60
N LEU A 37 -27.00 28.09 -5.48
CA LEU A 37 -25.58 28.05 -5.13
C LEU A 37 -25.35 27.41 -3.76
N LEU A 38 -26.09 27.81 -2.73
CA LEU A 38 -26.01 27.23 -1.39
C LEU A 38 -26.33 25.74 -1.39
N SER A 39 -27.38 25.34 -2.11
CA SER A 39 -27.80 23.94 -2.26
C SER A 39 -26.73 23.12 -2.99
N LEU A 40 -26.13 23.67 -4.05
CA LEU A 40 -25.06 23.03 -4.80
C LEU A 40 -23.79 22.86 -3.96
N THR A 41 -23.39 23.88 -3.18
CA THR A 41 -22.27 23.75 -2.22
C THR A 41 -22.57 22.73 -1.13
N LEU A 42 -23.81 22.66 -0.64
CA LEU A 42 -24.20 21.66 0.35
C LEU A 42 -24.13 20.24 -0.24
N ILE A 43 -24.61 20.05 -1.46
CA ILE A 43 -24.52 18.76 -2.18
C ILE A 43 -23.06 18.38 -2.44
N LEU A 44 -22.22 19.32 -2.91
CA LEU A 44 -20.81 19.08 -3.17
C LEU A 44 -20.04 18.73 -1.88
N THR A 45 -20.36 19.38 -0.76
CA THR A 45 -19.72 19.10 0.53
C THR A 45 -20.19 17.79 1.16
N THR A 46 -21.45 17.39 1.01
CA THR A 46 -21.93 16.07 1.47
C THR A 46 -21.37 14.93 0.61
N MET A 47 -21.26 15.11 -0.70
CA MET A 47 -20.62 14.13 -1.61
C MET A 47 -19.14 13.90 -1.24
N ASN A 48 -18.37 14.95 -0.95
CA ASN A 48 -16.97 14.82 -0.50
C ASN A 48 -16.84 14.10 0.84
N ARG A 49 -17.76 14.33 1.79
CA ARG A 49 -17.74 13.64 3.09
C ARG A 49 -18.10 12.15 2.99
N LEU A 50 -19.02 11.80 2.08
CA LEU A 50 -19.35 10.40 1.79
C LEU A 50 -18.18 9.67 1.12
N ALA A 51 -17.46 10.33 0.20
CA ALA A 51 -16.26 9.77 -0.42
C ALA A 51 -15.09 9.60 0.57
N ALA A 52 -14.95 10.48 1.56
CA ALA A 52 -13.92 10.36 2.60
C ALA A 52 -14.25 9.31 3.67
N ALA A 53 -15.54 9.04 3.91
CA ALA A 53 -15.99 8.08 4.93
C ALA A 53 -15.90 6.60 4.48
N THR A 54 -15.57 6.31 3.22
CA THR A 54 -15.42 4.94 2.70
C THR A 54 -14.01 4.37 2.86
N PHE A 55 -13.04 5.15 3.33
CA PHE A 55 -11.70 4.63 3.62
C PHE A 55 -11.67 4.02 5.03
N SER A 56 -12.42 2.94 5.23
CA SER A 56 -12.04 2.00 6.30
C SER A 56 -10.73 1.35 5.84
N PRO A 57 -9.64 1.40 6.64
CA PRO A 57 -8.46 0.61 6.33
C PRO A 57 -8.93 -0.84 6.15
N ARG A 58 -8.72 -1.41 4.96
CA ARG A 58 -8.99 -2.83 4.76
C ARG A 58 -8.08 -3.59 5.74
N GLU A 59 -8.62 -4.62 6.38
CA GLU A 59 -7.82 -5.51 7.23
C GLU A 59 -6.61 -6.01 6.42
N PHE A 60 -5.40 -5.82 6.96
CA PHE A 60 -4.18 -6.30 6.33
C PHE A 60 -4.03 -7.78 6.61
N ARG A 61 -4.14 -8.60 5.57
CA ARG A 61 -4.01 -10.05 5.63
C ARG A 61 -2.84 -10.46 4.75
N GLY A 62 -1.64 -10.32 5.31
CA GLY A 62 -0.41 -10.51 4.56
C GLY A 62 0.40 -11.73 4.98
N VAL A 63 1.32 -12.12 4.10
CA VAL A 63 2.36 -13.11 4.37
C VAL A 63 3.72 -12.53 4.05
N TRP A 64 4.71 -12.91 4.85
CA TRP A 64 6.11 -12.66 4.56
C TRP A 64 6.65 -13.80 3.71
N VAL A 65 7.39 -13.45 2.66
CA VAL A 65 8.13 -14.40 1.82
C VAL A 65 9.60 -14.01 1.87
N ALA A 66 10.37 -14.77 2.62
CA ALA A 66 11.79 -14.57 2.83
C ALA A 66 12.62 -15.24 1.74
N SER A 67 13.60 -14.50 1.24
CA SER A 67 14.55 -14.96 0.22
C SER A 67 15.91 -15.34 0.79
N VAL A 68 16.28 -14.76 1.95
CA VAL A 68 17.49 -15.15 2.70
C VAL A 68 17.42 -16.63 3.04
N HIS A 69 18.54 -17.34 2.87
CA HIS A 69 18.61 -18.80 3.04
C HIS A 69 17.62 -19.61 2.21
N ASN A 70 16.98 -18.99 1.20
CA ASN A 70 15.95 -19.65 0.39
C ASN A 70 14.82 -20.24 1.26
N ILE A 71 14.45 -19.55 2.36
CA ILE A 71 13.45 -20.03 3.34
C ILE A 71 12.09 -20.28 2.66
N ASP A 72 11.59 -19.30 1.91
CA ASP A 72 10.28 -19.38 1.26
C ASP A 72 10.40 -19.38 -0.27
N TRP A 73 11.13 -18.42 -0.84
CA TRP A 73 11.27 -18.31 -2.29
C TRP A 73 12.54 -17.56 -2.73
N PRO A 74 13.22 -18.02 -3.80
CA PRO A 74 13.04 -19.32 -4.45
C PRO A 74 13.45 -20.46 -3.52
N SER A 75 12.93 -21.67 -3.74
CA SER A 75 13.20 -22.84 -2.88
C SER A 75 14.68 -23.25 -2.82
N LYS A 76 15.45 -22.86 -3.83
CA LYS A 76 16.91 -22.91 -3.85
C LYS A 76 17.47 -21.85 -4.79
N ALA A 77 18.69 -21.41 -4.53
CA ALA A 77 19.42 -20.56 -5.45
C ALA A 77 19.74 -21.30 -6.77
N GLY A 78 19.76 -20.56 -7.89
CA GLY A 78 20.14 -21.10 -9.20
C GLY A 78 19.07 -21.96 -9.88
N LEU A 79 17.81 -21.91 -9.41
CA LEU A 79 16.69 -22.52 -10.13
C LEU A 79 16.58 -21.95 -11.55
N PRO A 80 16.17 -22.76 -12.55
CA PRO A 80 15.73 -22.22 -13.84
C PRO A 80 14.63 -21.18 -13.65
N VAL A 81 14.67 -20.09 -14.42
CA VAL A 81 13.70 -19.00 -14.31
C VAL A 81 12.24 -19.46 -14.36
N PRO A 82 11.82 -20.39 -15.24
CA PRO A 82 10.44 -20.89 -15.22
C PRO A 82 10.03 -21.54 -13.89
N GLN A 83 10.97 -22.17 -13.18
CA GLN A 83 10.69 -22.77 -11.86
C GLN A 83 10.57 -21.69 -10.79
N GLN A 84 11.44 -20.68 -10.79
CA GLN A 84 11.32 -19.52 -9.89
C GLN A 84 9.96 -18.83 -10.05
N GLN A 85 9.55 -18.59 -11.30
CA GLN A 85 8.26 -17.98 -11.62
C GLN A 85 7.08 -18.86 -11.17
N ALA A 86 7.14 -20.16 -11.43
CA ALA A 86 6.09 -21.11 -11.02
C ALA A 86 5.93 -21.18 -9.50
N GLU A 87 7.03 -21.20 -8.74
CA GLU A 87 6.99 -21.19 -7.27
C GLU A 87 6.32 -19.93 -6.73
N LEU A 88 6.66 -18.75 -7.26
CA LEU A 88 6.05 -17.49 -6.83
C LEU A 88 4.55 -17.43 -7.19
N ILE A 89 4.19 -17.90 -8.39
CA ILE A 89 2.79 -18.02 -8.81
C ILE A 89 2.02 -18.93 -7.84
N ASN A 90 2.61 -20.05 -7.43
CA ASN A 90 1.96 -20.98 -6.49
C ASN A 90 1.72 -20.33 -5.12
N ILE A 91 2.67 -19.55 -4.60
CA ILE A 91 2.48 -18.77 -3.36
C ILE A 91 1.29 -17.80 -3.53
N LEU A 92 1.26 -17.05 -4.64
CA LEU A 92 0.19 -16.09 -4.90
C LEU A 92 -1.18 -16.75 -5.08
N ASN A 93 -1.24 -17.93 -5.69
CA ASN A 93 -2.48 -18.70 -5.81
C ASN A 93 -2.98 -19.15 -4.43
N GLN A 94 -2.11 -19.67 -3.57
CA GLN A 94 -2.46 -20.02 -2.19
C GLN A 94 -2.94 -18.81 -1.39
N MET A 95 -2.32 -17.65 -1.59
CA MET A 95 -2.78 -16.40 -0.99
C MET A 95 -4.23 -16.06 -1.38
N GLN A 96 -4.60 -16.25 -2.65
CA GLN A 96 -5.99 -16.04 -3.07
C GLN A 96 -6.95 -17.05 -2.43
N GLU A 97 -6.58 -18.34 -2.40
CA GLU A 97 -7.38 -19.40 -1.77
C GLU A 97 -7.65 -19.10 -0.29
N LEU A 98 -6.66 -18.52 0.40
CA LEU A 98 -6.73 -18.13 1.81
C LEU A 98 -7.31 -16.72 2.04
N ASN A 99 -7.77 -16.04 0.98
CA ASN A 99 -8.28 -14.66 1.01
C ASN A 99 -7.28 -13.62 1.58
N LEU A 100 -5.98 -13.86 1.43
CA LEU A 100 -4.92 -12.90 1.75
C LEU A 100 -4.89 -11.76 0.71
N ASN A 101 -4.40 -10.59 1.11
CA ASN A 101 -4.42 -9.38 0.29
C ASN A 101 -3.08 -8.64 0.20
N ALA A 102 -2.03 -9.10 0.88
CA ALA A 102 -0.72 -8.46 0.82
C ALA A 102 0.45 -9.46 0.83
N LEU A 103 1.36 -9.33 -0.12
CA LEU A 103 2.62 -10.05 -0.17
C LEU A 103 3.74 -9.14 0.33
N VAL A 104 4.41 -9.52 1.42
CA VAL A 104 5.62 -8.85 1.91
C VAL A 104 6.83 -9.63 1.41
N LEU A 105 7.38 -9.24 0.26
CA LEU A 105 8.45 -9.97 -0.44
C LEU A 105 9.83 -9.43 -0.05
N GLN A 106 10.73 -10.29 0.41
CA GLN A 106 12.10 -9.89 0.72
C GLN A 106 12.92 -9.66 -0.56
N VAL A 107 13.06 -8.40 -0.96
CA VAL A 107 13.78 -8.02 -2.18
C VAL A 107 15.24 -7.65 -1.95
N ARG A 108 15.61 -7.34 -0.69
CA ARG A 108 16.99 -7.03 -0.28
C ARG A 108 17.38 -7.79 0.99
N PRO A 109 17.87 -9.04 0.90
CA PRO A 109 18.21 -9.83 2.08
C PRO A 109 19.58 -9.51 2.69
N THR A 110 20.63 -9.29 1.89
CA THR A 110 22.04 -9.20 2.34
C THR A 110 22.86 -8.22 1.50
N GLY A 111 22.43 -6.95 1.39
CA GLY A 111 23.15 -5.97 0.56
C GLY A 111 23.11 -6.28 -0.94
N ASP A 112 22.06 -6.98 -1.37
CA ASP A 112 21.88 -7.47 -2.72
C ASP A 112 20.41 -7.44 -3.13
N ALA A 113 20.12 -7.59 -4.42
CA ALA A 113 18.80 -7.29 -4.98
C ALA A 113 18.17 -8.48 -5.72
N PHE A 114 16.86 -8.64 -5.54
CA PHE A 114 15.96 -9.47 -6.36
C PHE A 114 15.29 -8.65 -7.48
N TYR A 115 15.96 -7.61 -7.96
CA TYR A 115 15.51 -6.72 -9.01
C TYR A 115 16.73 -6.09 -9.69
N ASN A 116 16.54 -5.58 -10.91
CA ASN A 116 17.60 -4.89 -11.61
C ASN A 116 17.91 -3.55 -10.94
N SER A 117 19.09 -3.45 -10.33
CA SER A 117 19.52 -2.29 -9.55
C SER A 117 20.82 -1.73 -10.09
N SER A 118 20.93 -0.39 -10.13
CA SER A 118 22.18 0.31 -10.40
C SER A 118 23.05 0.50 -9.14
N TYR A 119 22.52 0.12 -7.96
CA TYR A 119 23.18 0.35 -6.67
C TYR A 119 23.65 -0.94 -6.01
N GLU A 120 22.81 -1.98 -6.02
CA GLU A 120 23.07 -3.25 -5.33
C GLU A 120 23.32 -4.35 -6.38
N PRO A 121 24.24 -5.29 -6.12
CA PRO A 121 24.41 -6.44 -6.99
C PRO A 121 23.20 -7.37 -6.96
N TRP A 122 23.04 -8.20 -7.99
CA TRP A 122 22.08 -9.31 -7.97
C TRP A 122 22.32 -10.22 -6.78
N SER A 123 21.23 -10.70 -6.18
CA SER A 123 21.29 -11.58 -5.02
C SER A 123 21.85 -12.95 -5.33
N GLY A 124 22.81 -13.39 -4.52
CA GLY A 124 23.30 -14.77 -4.56
C GLY A 124 22.24 -15.79 -4.16
N TRP A 125 21.21 -15.38 -3.39
CA TRP A 125 20.07 -16.24 -3.05
C TRP A 125 19.16 -16.52 -4.26
N LEU A 126 19.25 -15.73 -5.33
CA LEU A 126 18.49 -15.92 -6.56
C LEU A 126 19.22 -16.89 -7.50
N THR A 127 20.50 -16.63 -7.79
CA THR A 127 21.25 -17.31 -8.87
C THR A 127 22.35 -18.24 -8.37
N GLY A 128 22.70 -18.16 -7.09
CA GLY A 128 23.82 -18.89 -6.47
C GLY A 128 25.11 -18.07 -6.40
N GLU A 129 25.20 -16.96 -7.14
CA GLU A 129 26.37 -16.09 -7.19
C GLU A 129 25.95 -14.62 -7.16
N GLN A 130 26.51 -13.85 -6.22
CA GLN A 130 26.19 -12.43 -6.08
C GLN A 130 26.71 -11.65 -7.29
N GLY A 131 25.89 -10.75 -7.82
CA GLY A 131 26.19 -9.95 -9.01
C GLY A 131 25.77 -10.60 -10.33
N THR A 132 25.37 -11.88 -10.32
CA THR A 132 24.95 -12.60 -11.52
C THR A 132 23.42 -12.49 -11.73
N PRO A 133 22.95 -11.91 -12.86
CA PRO A 133 21.52 -11.84 -13.17
C PRO A 133 20.93 -13.24 -13.49
N PRO A 134 19.62 -13.45 -13.30
CA PRO A 134 18.97 -14.70 -13.68
C PRO A 134 19.03 -14.93 -15.21
N GLN A 135 19.04 -16.21 -15.62
CA GLN A 135 19.10 -16.61 -17.04
C GLN A 135 18.04 -17.69 -17.36
N PRO A 136 17.22 -17.52 -18.42
CA PRO A 136 17.09 -16.32 -19.25
C PRO A 136 16.67 -15.09 -18.44
N TYR A 137 17.08 -13.89 -18.87
CA TYR A 137 16.84 -12.67 -18.10
C TYR A 137 15.36 -12.44 -17.80
N TYR A 138 15.08 -12.08 -16.55
CA TYR A 138 13.84 -11.45 -16.11
C TYR A 138 14.13 -10.61 -14.85
N ASP A 139 13.29 -9.60 -14.59
CA ASP A 139 13.31 -8.90 -13.31
C ASP A 139 12.30 -9.57 -12.35
N PRO A 140 12.77 -10.21 -11.25
CA PRO A 140 11.88 -10.93 -10.34
C PRO A 140 10.89 -10.04 -9.59
N LEU A 141 11.26 -8.81 -9.25
CA LEU A 141 10.35 -7.87 -8.58
C LEU A 141 9.29 -7.36 -9.55
N GLU A 142 9.68 -7.02 -10.78
CA GLU A 142 8.71 -6.64 -11.83
C GLU A 142 7.68 -7.75 -12.05
N PHE A 143 8.16 -8.99 -12.17
CA PHE A 143 7.30 -10.17 -12.29
C PHE A 143 6.39 -10.35 -11.08
N ALA A 144 6.92 -10.23 -9.86
CA ALA A 144 6.15 -10.35 -8.62
C ALA A 144 5.04 -9.30 -8.51
N ILE A 145 5.33 -8.05 -8.87
CA ILE A 145 4.36 -6.95 -8.87
C ILE A 145 3.23 -7.27 -9.85
N ALA A 146 3.58 -7.64 -11.08
CA ALA A 146 2.60 -7.95 -12.12
C ALA A 146 1.68 -9.12 -11.72
N GLU A 147 2.23 -10.22 -11.21
CA GLU A 147 1.46 -11.39 -10.80
C GLU A 147 0.61 -11.15 -9.54
N SER A 148 1.09 -10.34 -8.60
CA SER A 148 0.33 -9.94 -7.41
C SER A 148 -0.87 -9.07 -7.79
N HIS A 149 -0.66 -8.06 -8.63
CA HIS A 149 -1.72 -7.15 -9.05
C HIS A 149 -2.80 -7.82 -9.89
N LYS A 150 -2.46 -8.82 -10.72
CA LYS A 150 -3.46 -9.66 -11.43
C LYS A 150 -4.46 -10.33 -10.47
N ARG A 151 -4.07 -10.51 -9.21
CA ARG A 151 -4.83 -11.20 -8.16
C ARG A 151 -5.42 -10.25 -7.11
N ASN A 152 -5.28 -8.93 -7.32
CA ASN A 152 -5.64 -7.91 -6.33
C ASN A 152 -4.93 -8.12 -4.97
N ILE A 153 -3.67 -8.55 -5.03
CA ILE A 153 -2.75 -8.64 -3.89
C ILE A 153 -1.80 -7.44 -3.96
N GLU A 154 -1.69 -6.67 -2.88
CA GLU A 154 -0.68 -5.63 -2.74
C GLU A 154 0.71 -6.26 -2.61
N LEU A 155 1.74 -5.65 -3.21
CA LEU A 155 3.12 -6.04 -2.98
C LEU A 155 3.84 -4.99 -2.13
N HIS A 156 4.40 -5.45 -1.02
CA HIS A 156 5.21 -4.66 -0.08
C HIS A 156 6.65 -5.15 -0.17
N ALA A 157 7.55 -4.31 -0.66
CA ALA A 157 8.96 -4.66 -0.82
C ALA A 157 9.68 -4.60 0.53
N TRP A 158 10.18 -5.73 1.01
CA TRP A 158 10.88 -5.86 2.28
C TRP A 158 12.41 -5.81 2.09
N PHE A 159 13.02 -4.89 2.83
CA PHE A 159 14.45 -4.66 2.87
C PHE A 159 14.99 -5.04 4.25
N ASN A 160 16.08 -5.80 4.29
CA ASN A 160 17.00 -5.74 5.42
C ASN A 160 17.96 -4.57 5.15
N PRO A 161 18.07 -3.55 6.02
CA PRO A 161 18.86 -2.35 5.72
C PRO A 161 20.37 -2.59 5.84
N TYR A 162 20.81 -3.17 6.96
CA TYR A 162 22.22 -3.12 7.36
C TYR A 162 22.96 -4.45 7.24
N ARG A 163 22.29 -5.55 6.91
CA ARG A 163 22.99 -6.82 6.74
C ARG A 163 23.78 -6.82 5.44
N ALA A 164 25.08 -7.07 5.51
CA ALA A 164 25.96 -7.22 4.35
C ALA A 164 26.26 -8.69 4.04
N GLN A 165 26.55 -9.52 5.05
CA GLN A 165 26.84 -10.94 4.85
C GLN A 165 26.47 -11.76 6.08
N LEU A 166 25.90 -12.95 5.87
CA LEU A 166 25.66 -13.94 6.92
C LEU A 166 26.70 -15.05 6.84
N SER A 167 27.26 -15.44 8.01
CA SER A 167 28.01 -16.67 8.31
C SER A 167 28.60 -17.40 7.10
N GLY A 168 29.35 -16.68 6.27
CA GLY A 168 29.65 -17.08 4.90
C GLY A 168 31.09 -16.75 4.56
N LYS A 169 31.77 -17.71 3.93
CA LYS A 169 33.08 -17.51 3.31
C LYS A 169 32.81 -17.23 1.83
N GLY A 170 32.73 -15.97 1.47
CA GLY A 170 32.55 -15.54 0.08
C GLY A 170 32.98 -14.09 -0.08
N SER A 171 33.55 -13.76 -1.23
CA SER A 171 33.83 -12.37 -1.59
C SER A 171 32.54 -11.67 -2.00
N PHE A 172 32.42 -10.40 -1.63
CA PHE A 172 31.41 -9.52 -2.19
C PHE A 172 31.62 -9.33 -3.69
N ALA A 173 30.53 -9.20 -4.45
CA ALA A 173 30.60 -8.68 -5.80
C ALA A 173 31.28 -7.29 -5.79
N PRO A 174 32.07 -6.90 -6.81
CA PRO A 174 32.78 -5.62 -6.80
C PRO A 174 31.88 -4.38 -6.64
N SER A 175 30.61 -4.48 -7.06
CA SER A 175 29.62 -3.41 -6.93
C SER A 175 28.95 -3.34 -5.54
N HIS A 176 29.12 -4.34 -4.68
CA HIS A 176 28.51 -4.39 -3.36
C HIS A 176 29.05 -3.27 -2.44
N MET A 177 28.19 -2.71 -1.59
CA MET A 177 28.56 -1.60 -0.69
C MET A 177 29.79 -1.92 0.17
N ALA A 178 29.82 -3.09 0.81
CA ALA A 178 30.93 -3.52 1.65
C ALA A 178 32.25 -3.78 0.88
N ALA A 179 32.21 -3.99 -0.44
CA ALA A 179 33.41 -4.06 -1.28
C ALA A 179 33.92 -2.66 -1.63
N LYS A 180 33.00 -1.75 -1.98
CA LYS A 180 33.30 -0.39 -2.42
C LYS A 180 33.72 0.54 -1.27
N TYR A 181 33.12 0.35 -0.10
CA TYR A 181 33.34 1.15 1.08
C TYR A 181 33.58 0.26 2.31
N PRO A 182 34.70 -0.49 2.34
CA PRO A 182 34.98 -1.42 3.43
C PRO A 182 35.06 -0.77 4.81
N GLN A 183 35.35 0.54 4.87
CA GLN A 183 35.34 1.31 6.12
C GLN A 183 33.96 1.44 6.78
N TYR A 184 32.86 1.19 6.04
CA TYR A 184 31.48 1.20 6.55
C TYR A 184 30.91 -0.21 6.70
N ALA A 185 31.76 -1.25 6.71
CA ALA A 185 31.37 -2.64 6.87
C ALA A 185 32.12 -3.28 8.04
N TYR A 186 31.40 -3.66 9.09
CA TYR A 186 31.97 -4.18 10.32
C TYR A 186 31.63 -5.65 10.52
N GLN A 187 32.62 -6.42 10.94
CA GLN A 187 32.40 -7.78 11.38
C GLN A 187 31.80 -7.77 12.80
N TYR A 188 30.66 -8.44 12.97
CA TYR A 188 30.05 -8.69 14.27
C TYR A 188 29.67 -10.16 14.38
N GLY A 189 30.41 -10.89 15.23
CA GLY A 189 30.37 -12.35 15.27
C GLY A 189 30.82 -12.95 13.93
N ASN A 190 29.99 -13.82 13.37
CA ASN A 190 30.25 -14.49 12.09
C ASN A 190 29.66 -13.74 10.88
N ASN A 191 29.07 -12.56 11.10
CA ASN A 191 28.37 -11.79 10.07
C ASN A 191 29.09 -10.47 9.79
N ILE A 192 28.79 -9.88 8.63
CA ILE A 192 29.21 -8.52 8.27
C ILE A 192 27.97 -7.63 8.21
N TRP A 193 28.06 -6.47 8.85
CA TRP A 193 27.02 -5.46 8.93
C TRP A 193 27.52 -4.12 8.39
N MET A 194 26.61 -3.36 7.79
CA MET A 194 26.82 -1.99 7.34
C MET A 194 26.66 -1.03 8.53
N ASP A 195 27.43 0.06 8.53
CA ASP A 195 27.26 1.16 9.49
C ASP A 195 25.86 1.79 9.37
N PRO A 196 25.04 1.84 10.44
CA PRO A 196 23.69 2.42 10.41
C PRO A 196 23.59 3.92 10.19
#